data_AF-A0A967HMP4-F1
#
_entry.id   AF-A0A967HMP4-F1
#
_cell.length_a   1.000
_cell.length_b   1.000
_cell.length_c   1.000
_cell.angle_alpha   90.00
_cell.angle_beta   90.00
_cell.angle_gamma   90.00
#
_symmetry.space_group_name_H-M   'P 1'
#
loop_
_entity.id
_entity.type
_entity.pdbx_description
1 polymer ?
#
loop_
_entity_poly.entity_id
_entity_poly.type
_entity_poly.pdbx_seq_one_letter_code
_entity_poly.pdbx_strand_id
1 'polypeptide(L)'
;DGVEAALLVELVDGMDELVDVRQLIDGALVDEPPATLAEGGVIRAGHDDELDELRETRDGARDFIASLQTRERERTGIASLK
;
A
#
# COMPACT_ATOMS: atom_id res chain seq x y z
N ASP A 1 31.30 -13.84 -13.54
CA ASP A 1 32.07 -12.78 -14.20
C ASP A 1 32.21 -11.60 -13.27
N GLY A 2 33.42 -11.39 -12.75
CA GLY A 2 33.73 -10.34 -11.79
C GLY A 2 34.88 -9.46 -12.32
N VAL A 3 35.01 -8.27 -11.76
CA VAL A 3 36.05 -7.31 -12.13
C VAL A 3 37.39 -7.72 -11.53
N GLU A 4 38.43 -7.86 -12.36
CA GLU A 4 39.77 -8.29 -11.92
C GLU A 4 40.70 -7.13 -11.55
N ALA A 5 40.35 -5.90 -11.92
CA ALA A 5 41.18 -4.74 -11.63
C ALA A 5 41.08 -4.36 -10.14
N ALA A 6 42.23 -4.30 -9.46
CA ALA A 6 42.31 -4.10 -8.00
C ALA A 6 41.52 -2.89 -7.49
N LEU A 7 41.55 -1.76 -8.21
CA LEU A 7 40.81 -0.55 -7.83
C LEU A 7 39.28 -0.76 -7.91
N LEU A 8 38.81 -1.56 -8.85
CA LEU A 8 37.37 -1.85 -8.99
C LEU A 8 36.90 -2.80 -7.89
N VAL A 9 37.73 -3.76 -7.50
CA VAL A 9 37.46 -4.65 -6.36
C VAL A 9 37.35 -3.84 -5.06
N GLU A 10 38.32 -2.95 -4.78
CA GLU A 10 38.31 -2.11 -3.59
C GLU A 10 37.07 -1.21 -3.52
N LEU A 11 36.66 -0.62 -4.64
CA LEU A 11 35.44 0.19 -4.70
C LEU A 11 34.19 -0.64 -4.44
N VAL A 12 34.08 -1.84 -5.01
CA VAL A 12 32.93 -2.73 -4.81
C VAL A 12 32.86 -3.23 -3.37
N ASP A 13 33.99 -3.63 -2.78
CA ASP A 13 34.06 -4.09 -1.39
C ASP A 13 33.69 -2.97 -0.39
N GLY A 14 33.90 -1.71 -0.78
CA GLY A 14 33.49 -0.54 0.00
C GLY A 14 32.02 -0.14 -0.16
N MET A 15 31.28 -0.77 -1.09
CA MET A 15 29.85 -0.48 -1.26
C MET A 15 29.02 -1.23 -0.23
N ASP A 16 28.12 -0.50 0.42
CA ASP A 16 27.06 -1.08 1.23
C ASP A 16 25.80 -1.25 0.38
N GLU A 17 25.28 -2.47 0.32
CA GLU A 17 24.06 -2.79 -0.43
C GLU A 17 22.77 -2.38 0.30
N LEU A 18 22.85 -1.99 1.58
CA LEU A 18 21.71 -1.54 2.39
C LEU A 18 20.53 -2.52 2.35
N VAL A 19 20.85 -3.82 2.43
CA VAL A 19 19.89 -4.92 2.23
C VAL A 19 18.71 -4.84 3.18
N ASP A 20 18.97 -4.47 4.43
CA ASP A 20 17.98 -4.28 5.50
C ASP A 20 17.02 -3.12 5.19
N VAL A 21 17.54 -1.98 4.74
CA VAL A 21 16.75 -0.82 4.34
C VAL A 21 15.91 -1.15 3.11
N ARG A 22 16.50 -1.83 2.11
CA ARG A 22 15.77 -2.29 0.93
C ARG A 22 14.60 -3.21 1.33
N GLN A 23 14.86 -4.20 2.18
CA GLN A 23 13.81 -5.12 2.63
C GLN A 23 12.71 -4.42 3.42
N LEU A 24 13.06 -3.44 4.26
CA LEU A 24 12.08 -2.63 4.98
C LEU A 24 11.19 -1.85 4.00
N ILE A 25 11.78 -1.20 3.01
CA ILE A 25 11.05 -0.43 2.00
C ILE A 25 10.11 -1.34 1.19
N ASP A 26 10.63 -2.46 0.67
CA ASP A 26 9.88 -3.41 -0.14
C ASP A 26 8.67 -3.99 0.63
N GLY A 27 8.87 -4.28 1.91
CA GLY A 27 7.82 -4.82 2.79
C GLY A 27 6.81 -3.77 3.27
N ALA A 28 7.20 -2.50 3.37
CA ALA A 28 6.37 -1.44 3.94
C ALA A 28 5.59 -0.64 2.91
N LEU A 29 6.16 -0.39 1.73
CA LEU A 29 5.57 0.51 0.74
C LEU A 29 4.95 -0.26 -0.42
N VAL A 30 3.88 0.30 -1.00
CA VAL A 30 3.35 -0.17 -2.29
C VAL A 30 4.32 0.16 -3.43
N ASP A 31 4.24 -0.57 -4.54
CA ASP A 31 5.20 -0.44 -5.66
C ASP A 31 5.16 0.96 -6.31
N GLU A 32 3.96 1.53 -6.41
CA GLU A 32 3.72 2.88 -6.93
C GLU A 32 3.01 3.73 -5.87
N PRO A 33 3.76 4.30 -4.89
CA PRO A 33 3.16 5.14 -3.87
C PRO A 33 2.69 6.47 -4.48
N PRO A 34 1.58 7.04 -3.99
CA PRO A 34 1.13 8.35 -4.46
C PRO A 34 2.15 9.45 -4.16
N ALA A 35 2.07 10.53 -4.93
CA ALA A 35 3.03 11.63 -4.87
C ALA A 35 3.03 12.37 -3.52
N THR A 36 1.90 12.30 -2.79
CA THR A 36 1.76 12.93 -1.48
C THR A 36 1.18 11.96 -0.45
N LEU A 37 1.62 12.09 0.81
CA LEU A 37 1.10 11.28 1.91
C LEU A 37 -0.38 11.56 2.21
N ALA A 38 -0.88 12.74 1.86
CA ALA A 38 -2.27 13.15 2.10
C ALA A 38 -3.28 12.31 1.29
N GLU A 39 -2.85 11.75 0.16
CA GLU A 39 -3.67 10.85 -0.66
C GLU A 39 -3.88 9.48 0.01
N GLY A 40 -3.07 9.14 1.02
CA GLY A 40 -3.09 7.83 1.66
C GLY A 40 -2.60 6.73 0.73
N GLY A 41 -2.85 5.45 1.07
CA GLY A 41 -2.52 4.33 0.17
C GLY A 41 -1.03 4.02 -0.03
N VAL A 42 -0.16 4.62 0.77
CA VAL A 42 1.31 4.47 0.68
C VAL A 42 1.80 3.14 1.28
N ILE A 43 1.24 2.76 2.44
CA ILE A 43 1.67 1.57 3.19
C ILE A 43 1.00 0.32 2.62
N ARG A 44 1.79 -0.72 2.36
CA ARG A 44 1.35 -2.02 1.83
C ARG A 44 0.41 -2.73 2.83
N ALA A 45 -0.57 -3.47 2.32
CA ALA A 45 -1.39 -4.36 3.14
C ALA A 45 -0.54 -5.52 3.70
N GLY A 46 -0.82 -5.92 4.93
CA GLY A 46 -0.09 -6.92 5.71
C GLY A 46 1.19 -6.39 6.37
N HIS A 47 1.50 -5.09 6.26
CA HIS A 47 2.64 -4.50 6.93
C HIS A 47 2.33 -4.12 8.39
N ASP A 48 1.11 -3.64 8.64
CA ASP A 48 0.65 -3.17 9.95
C ASP A 48 -0.80 -3.61 10.16
N ASP A 49 -1.01 -4.51 11.12
CA ASP A 49 -2.31 -5.15 11.38
C ASP A 49 -3.37 -4.13 11.84
N GLU A 50 -2.98 -3.13 12.64
CA GLU A 50 -3.89 -2.10 13.16
C GLU A 50 -4.38 -1.19 12.02
N LEU A 51 -3.47 -0.78 11.12
CA LEU A 51 -3.81 0.01 9.95
C LEU A 51 -4.75 -0.76 9.01
N ASP A 52 -4.53 -2.06 8.85
CA ASP A 52 -5.39 -2.88 8.00
C ASP A 52 -6.79 -3.09 8.60
N GLU A 53 -6.90 -3.29 9.92
CA GLU A 53 -8.20 -3.34 10.61
C GLU A 53 -8.98 -2.02 10.45
N LEU A 54 -8.30 -0.89 10.55
CA LEU A 54 -8.90 0.43 10.33
C LEU A 54 -9.40 0.61 8.88
N ARG A 55 -8.64 0.12 7.90
CA ARG A 55 -9.03 0.15 6.48
C ARG A 55 -10.25 -0.73 6.23
N GLU A 56 -10.26 -1.95 6.76
CA GLU A 56 -11.37 -2.88 6.62
C GLU A 56 -12.64 -2.31 7.24
N THR A 57 -12.56 -1.73 8.44
CA THR A 57 -13.70 -1.08 9.11
C THR A 57 -14.27 0.06 8.26
N ARG A 58 -13.40 0.92 7.72
CA ARG A 58 -13.79 2.05 6.86
C ARG A 58 -14.50 1.57 5.59
N ASP A 59 -13.96 0.55 4.94
CA ASP A 59 -14.47 0.05 3.67
C ASP A 59 -15.77 -0.74 3.88
N GLY A 60 -15.85 -1.56 4.93
CA GLY A 60 -17.08 -2.26 5.31
C GLY A 60 -18.25 -1.32 5.64
N ALA A 61 -17.99 -0.17 6.28
CA ALA A 61 -19.01 0.85 6.52
C ALA A 61 -19.55 1.46 5.21
N ARG A 62 -18.67 1.69 4.22
CA ARG A 62 -19.07 2.19 2.90
C ARG A 62 -19.91 1.17 2.14
N ASP A 63 -19.49 -0.10 2.15
CA ASP A 63 -20.20 -1.19 1.48
C ASP A 63 -21.58 -1.42 2.10
N PHE A 64 -21.67 -1.37 3.43
CA PHE A 64 -22.95 -1.44 4.13
C PHE A 64 -23.92 -0.34 3.66
N ILE A 65 -23.46 0.92 3.61
CA ILE A 65 -24.27 2.05 3.16
C ILE A 65 -24.69 1.88 1.69
N ALA A 66 -23.78 1.47 0.82
CA ALA A 66 -24.07 1.23 -0.60
C ALA A 66 -25.13 0.12 -0.78
N SER A 67 -25.02 -0.96 0.00
CA SER A 67 -25.99 -2.06 -0.01
C SER A 67 -27.37 -1.62 0.51
N LEU A 68 -27.41 -0.77 1.54
CA LEU A 68 -28.64 -0.22 2.09
C LEU A 68 -29.34 0.68 1.08
N GLN A 69 -28.61 1.61 0.45
CA GLN A 69 -29.15 2.47 -0.60
C GLN A 69 -29.75 1.65 -1.74
N THR A 70 -29.05 0.61 -2.19
CA THR A 70 -29.52 -0.26 -3.28
C THR A 70 -30.84 -0.94 -2.93
N ARG A 71 -30.90 -1.57 -1.75
CA ARG A 71 -32.09 -2.23 -1.24
C ARG A 71 -33.28 -1.27 -1.10
N GLU A 72 -33.03 -0.06 -0.62
CA GLU A 72 -34.08 0.93 -0.43
C GLU A 72 -34.59 1.52 -1.76
N ARG A 73 -33.72 1.70 -2.76
CA ARG A 73 -34.15 2.06 -4.12
C ARG A 73 -35.05 1.00 -4.74
N GLU A 74 -34.68 -0.27 -4.62
CA GLU A 74 -35.48 -1.39 -5.12
C GLU A 74 -36.84 -1.48 -4.41
N ARG A 75 -36.84 -1.33 -3.08
CA ARG A 75 -38.06 -1.40 -2.25
C ARG A 75 -39.03 -0.25 -2.52
N THR A 76 -38.51 0.96 -2.75
CA THR A 76 -39.31 2.19 -2.88
C THR A 76 -39.58 2.59 -4.33
N GLY A 77 -38.81 2.06 -5.30
CA GLY A 77 -38.84 2.47 -6.70
C GLY A 77 -38.23 3.85 -6.97
N ILE A 78 -37.63 4.49 -5.96
CA ILE A 78 -37.06 5.84 -6.08
C ILE A 78 -35.59 5.74 -6.47
N ALA A 79 -35.29 5.85 -7.77
CA ALA A 79 -33.92 5.75 -8.28
C ALA A 79 -32.97 6.84 -7.77
N SER A 80 -33.48 7.99 -7.30
CA SER A 80 -32.70 9.13 -6.84
C SER A 80 -32.28 9.08 -5.37
N LEU A 81 -32.64 8.03 -4.62
CA LEU A 81 -32.32 7.91 -3.20
C LEU A 81 -30.80 7.88 -2.98
N LYS A 82 -30.26 8.72 -2.10
CA LYS A 82 -28.85 8.74 -1.68
C LYS A 82 -28.76 8.45 -0.19
#